data_AF-A0A2J7PJR9-F1
#
_entry.id   AF-A0A2J7PJR9-F1
#
_cell.length_a   1.000
_cell.length_b   1.000
_cell.length_c   1.000
_cell.angle_alpha   90.00
_cell.angle_beta   90.00
_cell.angle_gamma   90.00
#
_symmetry.space_group_name_H-M   'P 1'
#
loop_
_entity.id
_entity.type
_entity.pdbx_description
1 polymer ?
#
loop_
_entity_poly.entity_id
_entity_poly.type
_entity_poly.pdbx_seq_one_letter_code
_entity_poly.pdbx_strand_id
1 'polypeptide(L)'
;MAGNPCVCNGNRDFRVYICAFLPKLTYYEYRIISAEERAIAEGSYKDILQQLEETEEKKRQTREDAEARTMELARHTEAFVENLDGDQLFSAMFTNDTDSKALFTMGDVATDVYNKFHDEAMNVIRQLFKVGLEQHEIRQEEIRQYYQCVDAAKEMNTVSCQQYTENFLERKAEIFLKIRNILKSIQDLLDMEESAAQVEYVARVQILSDQFNKECQTAWYELMAQELTLYEQLEEVNGSFQQNMTNLVSAFIKAAQSFFVQIRNLEASYSEELSEVAHAYLTNLNAGTVLAVPELKQVFIFLYFLYTVKSTGVVYFHLWAKSTHISDTPCHVALSPHTSTGFLYLRMRDI
;
A
#
# COMPACT_ATOMS: atom_id res chain seq x y z
N MET A 1 49.56 -9.41 -1.47
CA MET A 1 49.19 -10.41 -2.48
C MET A 1 50.35 -11.35 -2.81
N ALA A 2 51.60 -11.01 -2.44
CA ALA A 2 52.73 -11.93 -2.49
C ALA A 2 52.39 -13.30 -1.85
N GLY A 3 52.59 -14.37 -2.62
CA GLY A 3 52.26 -15.75 -2.22
C GLY A 3 50.92 -16.28 -2.74
N ASN A 4 50.08 -15.45 -3.36
CA ASN A 4 48.82 -15.92 -3.95
C ASN A 4 49.03 -16.50 -5.36
N PRO A 5 48.45 -17.67 -5.69
CA PRO A 5 48.59 -18.31 -7.00
C PRO A 5 48.16 -17.43 -8.19
N CYS A 6 47.28 -16.46 -7.97
CA CYS A 6 46.82 -15.51 -8.99
C CYS A 6 47.93 -14.57 -9.51
N VAL A 7 49.02 -14.39 -8.75
CA VAL A 7 50.20 -13.59 -9.15
C VAL A 7 51.26 -14.47 -9.84
N CYS A 8 51.27 -15.78 -9.54
CA CYS A 8 52.30 -16.72 -10.00
C CYS A 8 51.97 -17.44 -11.31
N ASN A 9 50.71 -17.44 -11.76
CA ASN A 9 50.29 -18.10 -13.00
C ASN A 9 50.52 -17.16 -14.20
N GLY A 10 51.73 -17.25 -14.76
CA GLY A 10 52.32 -16.29 -15.69
C GLY A 10 51.77 -16.26 -17.12
N ASN A 11 50.55 -15.77 -17.32
CA ASN A 11 50.08 -15.38 -18.66
C ASN A 11 49.57 -13.94 -18.78
N ARG A 12 49.45 -13.19 -17.67
CA ARG A 12 49.18 -11.74 -17.69
C ARG A 12 49.88 -11.07 -16.52
N ASP A 13 50.42 -9.88 -16.74
CA ASP A 13 50.97 -9.07 -15.65
C ASP A 13 49.82 -8.59 -14.75
N PHE A 14 49.65 -9.28 -13.62
CA PHE A 14 48.59 -9.01 -12.66
C PHE A 14 48.68 -7.58 -12.08
N ARG A 15 49.87 -6.97 -12.08
CA ARG A 15 50.08 -5.57 -11.70
C ARG A 15 49.33 -4.64 -12.65
N VAL A 16 49.41 -4.87 -13.97
CA VAL A 16 48.71 -4.08 -14.99
C VAL A 16 47.21 -4.24 -14.85
N TYR A 17 46.72 -5.47 -14.62
CA TYR A 17 45.30 -5.73 -14.35
C TYR A 17 44.79 -4.92 -13.14
N ILE A 18 45.50 -4.97 -12.02
CA ILE A 18 45.13 -4.22 -10.81
C ILE A 18 45.13 -2.71 -11.05
N CYS A 19 46.09 -2.19 -11.82
CA CYS A 19 46.16 -0.77 -12.17
C CYS A 19 44.96 -0.31 -13.02
N ALA A 20 44.43 -1.18 -13.88
CA ALA A 20 43.28 -0.89 -14.73
C ALA A 20 41.92 -0.99 -13.99
N PHE A 21 41.69 -2.07 -13.25
CA PHE A 21 40.38 -2.36 -12.64
C PHE A 21 40.16 -1.73 -11.25
N LEU A 22 41.20 -1.19 -10.61
CA LEU A 22 41.11 -0.53 -9.30
C LEU A 22 41.68 0.90 -9.37
N PRO A 23 40.97 1.85 -9.99
CA PRO A 23 41.48 3.21 -10.22
C PRO A 23 41.80 3.99 -8.93
N LYS A 24 41.13 3.64 -7.81
CA LYS A 24 41.34 4.27 -6.49
C LYS A 24 42.55 3.70 -5.72
N LEU A 25 43.18 2.63 -6.20
CA LEU A 25 44.30 2.00 -5.50
C LEU A 25 45.58 2.83 -5.68
N THR A 26 46.21 3.21 -4.57
CA THR A 26 47.43 4.06 -4.58
C THR A 26 48.73 3.25 -4.47
N TYR A 27 48.70 2.11 -3.77
CA TYR A 27 49.87 1.26 -3.54
C TYR A 27 49.54 -0.20 -3.89
N TYR A 28 50.47 -0.87 -4.57
CA TYR A 28 50.42 -2.32 -4.81
C TYR A 28 51.78 -2.94 -4.50
N GLU A 29 51.78 -3.95 -3.62
CA GLU A 29 52.99 -4.63 -3.13
C GLU A 29 54.07 -3.68 -2.60
N TYR A 30 53.65 -2.74 -1.74
CA TYR A 30 54.53 -1.72 -1.14
C TYR A 30 55.24 -0.81 -2.16
N ARG A 31 54.79 -0.81 -3.43
CA ARG A 31 55.23 0.12 -4.46
C ARG A 31 54.08 1.06 -4.85
N ILE A 32 54.40 2.34 -5.05
CA ILE A 32 53.47 3.32 -5.60
C ILE A 32 53.12 2.91 -7.03
N ILE A 33 51.85 3.05 -7.41
CA ILE A 33 51.43 2.95 -8.81
C ILE A 33 51.63 4.32 -9.45
N SER A 34 52.50 4.41 -10.44
CA SER A 34 52.73 5.66 -11.17
C SER A 34 51.55 5.99 -12.11
N ALA A 35 51.41 7.27 -12.46
CA ALA A 35 50.38 7.71 -13.40
C ALA A 35 50.58 7.12 -14.81
N GLU A 36 51.84 6.93 -15.22
CA GLU A 36 52.21 6.33 -16.51
C GLU A 36 51.82 4.85 -16.58
N GLU A 37 52.15 4.06 -15.55
CA GLU A 37 51.73 2.65 -15.46
C GLU A 37 50.20 2.52 -15.51
N ARG A 38 49.48 3.46 -14.91
CA ARG A 38 48.01 3.48 -14.95
C ARG A 38 47.46 3.77 -16.35
N ALA A 39 48.03 4.76 -17.06
CA ALA A 39 47.60 5.08 -18.43
C ALA A 39 47.85 3.91 -19.40
N ILE A 40 48.96 3.17 -19.23
CA ILE A 40 49.27 1.97 -20.03
C ILE A 40 48.28 0.84 -19.73
N ALA A 41 47.96 0.63 -18.45
CA ALA A 41 47.00 -0.37 -18.01
C ALA A 41 45.58 -0.07 -18.51
N GLU A 42 45.15 1.18 -18.40
CA GLU A 42 43.86 1.66 -18.91
C GLU A 42 43.76 1.48 -20.42
N GLY A 43 44.81 1.84 -21.18
CA GLY A 43 44.86 1.59 -22.63
C GLY A 43 44.78 0.10 -23.00
N SER A 44 45.43 -0.77 -22.23
CA SER A 44 45.45 -2.22 -22.47
C SER A 44 44.10 -2.91 -22.20
N TYR A 45 43.32 -2.38 -21.25
CA TYR A 45 42.04 -2.95 -20.83
C TYR A 45 40.84 -2.08 -21.23
N LYS A 46 41.04 -1.05 -22.06
CA LYS A 46 40.02 -0.05 -22.40
C LYS A 46 38.70 -0.66 -22.84
N ASP A 47 38.73 -1.59 -23.79
CA ASP A 47 37.52 -2.23 -24.31
C ASP A 47 36.77 -3.03 -23.24
N ILE A 48 37.52 -3.69 -22.33
CA ILE A 48 36.95 -4.49 -21.23
C ILE A 48 36.38 -3.57 -20.15
N LEU A 49 37.07 -2.47 -19.83
CA LEU A 49 36.59 -1.46 -18.88
C LEU A 49 35.31 -0.80 -19.39
N GLN A 50 35.26 -0.45 -20.69
CA GLN A 50 34.06 0.12 -21.31
C GLN A 50 32.88 -0.87 -21.27
N GLN A 51 33.10 -2.14 -21.62
CA GLN A 51 32.05 -3.17 -21.52
C GLN A 51 31.57 -3.37 -20.08
N LEU A 52 32.49 -3.30 -19.11
CA LEU A 52 32.16 -3.42 -17.69
C LEU A 52 31.31 -2.23 -17.23
N GLU A 53 31.71 -1.01 -17.59
CA GLU A 53 30.98 0.22 -17.28
C GLU A 53 29.58 0.21 -17.92
N GLU A 54 29.46 -0.16 -19.19
CA GLU A 54 28.16 -0.32 -19.87
C GLU A 54 27.28 -1.37 -19.18
N THR A 55 27.88 -2.49 -18.73
CA THR A 55 27.14 -3.54 -18.02
C THR A 55 26.71 -3.10 -16.63
N GLU A 56 27.58 -2.41 -15.89
CA GLU A 56 27.29 -1.86 -14.57
C GLU A 56 26.22 -0.78 -14.66
N GLU A 57 26.31 0.10 -15.65
CA GLU A 57 25.31 1.14 -15.90
C GLU A 57 23.97 0.54 -16.28
N LYS A 58 23.94 -0.44 -17.20
CA LYS A 58 22.70 -1.15 -17.54
C LYS A 58 22.10 -1.84 -16.32
N LYS A 59 22.91 -2.50 -15.48
CA LYS A 59 22.44 -3.11 -14.23
C LYS A 59 21.89 -2.08 -13.26
N ARG A 60 22.56 -0.93 -13.12
CA ARG A 60 22.14 0.18 -12.28
C ARG A 60 20.80 0.73 -12.75
N GLN A 61 20.66 1.04 -14.04
CA GLN A 61 19.41 1.49 -14.65
C GLN A 61 18.29 0.46 -14.45
N THR A 62 18.53 -0.83 -14.72
CA THR A 62 17.51 -1.86 -14.50
C THR A 62 17.07 -1.98 -13.05
N ARG A 63 17.97 -1.72 -12.09
CA ARG A 63 17.66 -1.72 -10.66
C ARG A 63 16.87 -0.47 -10.28
N GLU A 64 17.29 0.71 -10.72
CA GLU A 64 16.59 1.97 -10.51
C GLU A 64 15.17 1.92 -11.11
N ASP A 65 15.02 1.40 -12.33
CA ASP A 65 13.71 1.19 -12.97
C ASP A 65 12.85 0.16 -12.21
N ALA A 66 13.46 -0.90 -11.67
CA ALA A 66 12.73 -1.88 -10.87
C ALA A 66 12.26 -1.27 -9.54
N GLU A 67 13.12 -0.53 -8.85
CA GLU A 67 12.78 0.18 -7.62
C GLU A 67 11.68 1.21 -7.87
N ALA A 68 11.78 2.01 -8.93
CA ALA A 68 10.76 2.96 -9.34
C ALA A 68 9.41 2.29 -9.59
N ARG A 69 9.39 1.18 -10.35
CA ARG A 69 8.17 0.38 -10.58
C ARG A 69 7.58 -0.17 -9.29
N THR A 70 8.41 -0.63 -8.35
CA THR A 70 7.91 -1.13 -7.06
C THR A 70 7.30 -0.02 -6.20
N MET A 71 7.89 1.18 -6.20
CA MET A 71 7.34 2.34 -5.49
C MET A 71 6.02 2.79 -6.11
N GLU A 72 5.95 2.83 -7.44
CA GLU A 72 4.72 3.16 -8.15
C GLU A 72 3.61 2.13 -7.88
N LEU A 73 3.94 0.84 -7.93
CA LEU A 73 2.98 -0.22 -7.61
C LEU A 73 2.48 -0.11 -6.16
N ALA A 74 3.37 0.18 -5.20
CA ALA A 74 2.98 0.39 -3.81
C ALA A 74 1.97 1.54 -3.68
N ARG A 75 2.22 2.67 -4.38
CA ARG A 75 1.27 3.79 -4.43
C ARG A 75 -0.08 3.37 -5.02
N HIS A 76 -0.08 2.60 -6.11
CA HIS A 76 -1.32 2.12 -6.74
C HIS A 76 -2.08 1.14 -5.84
N THR A 77 -1.37 0.30 -5.10
CA THR A 77 -1.95 -0.60 -4.09
C THR A 77 -2.60 0.19 -2.94
N GLU A 78 -1.93 1.22 -2.40
CA GLU A 78 -2.51 2.09 -1.37
C GLU A 78 -3.70 2.93 -1.88
N ALA A 79 -3.77 3.16 -3.18
CA ALA A 79 -4.89 3.79 -3.85
C ALA A 79 -6.02 2.83 -4.28
N PHE A 80 -5.84 1.52 -4.05
CA PHE A 80 -6.77 0.45 -4.46
C PHE A 80 -6.99 0.36 -5.98
N VAL A 81 -5.97 0.72 -6.77
CA VAL A 81 -6.01 0.72 -8.24
C VAL A 81 -4.85 -0.06 -8.85
N GLU A 82 -4.41 -1.11 -8.16
CA GLU A 82 -3.37 -2.01 -8.66
C GLU A 82 -3.76 -2.64 -10.00
N ASN A 83 -2.83 -2.64 -10.94
CA ASN A 83 -3.02 -3.24 -12.28
C ASN A 83 -4.18 -2.63 -13.10
N LEU A 84 -4.54 -1.36 -12.83
CA LEU A 84 -5.50 -0.58 -13.62
C LEU A 84 -4.83 0.53 -14.45
N ASP A 85 -3.50 0.61 -14.41
CA ASP A 85 -2.66 1.57 -15.12
C ASP A 85 -2.54 1.26 -16.62
N GLY A 86 -2.78 0.01 -17.01
CA GLY A 86 -2.74 -0.45 -18.39
C GLY A 86 -3.83 -1.44 -18.72
N ASP A 87 -3.49 -2.39 -19.60
CA ASP A 87 -4.44 -3.35 -20.15
C ASP A 87 -4.65 -4.57 -19.26
N GLN A 88 -4.03 -4.64 -18.07
CA GLN A 88 -3.99 -5.89 -17.30
C GLN A 88 -5.39 -6.38 -16.91
N LEU A 89 -6.27 -5.48 -16.46
CA LEU A 89 -7.66 -5.83 -16.14
C LEU A 89 -8.42 -6.35 -17.38
N PHE A 90 -8.26 -5.69 -18.52
CA PHE A 90 -8.96 -6.08 -19.74
C PHE A 90 -8.40 -7.39 -20.30
N SER A 91 -7.08 -7.52 -20.40
CA SER A 91 -6.41 -8.79 -20.73
C SER A 91 -6.85 -9.93 -19.81
N ALA A 92 -7.05 -9.67 -18.51
CA ALA A 92 -7.55 -10.66 -17.57
C ALA A 92 -8.99 -11.11 -17.88
N MET A 93 -9.86 -10.22 -18.38
CA MET A 93 -11.23 -10.58 -18.83
C MET A 93 -11.20 -11.61 -19.97
N PHE A 94 -10.20 -11.53 -20.87
CA PHE A 94 -10.11 -12.37 -22.06
C PHE A 94 -9.15 -13.56 -21.95
N THR A 95 -8.46 -13.75 -20.82
CA THR A 95 -7.41 -14.78 -20.70
C THR A 95 -7.94 -16.20 -20.94
N ASN A 96 -9.18 -16.47 -20.52
CA ASN A 96 -9.83 -17.78 -20.67
C ASN A 96 -10.82 -17.84 -21.85
N ASP A 97 -10.93 -16.78 -22.64
CA ASP A 97 -11.86 -16.72 -23.75
C ASP A 97 -11.21 -17.24 -25.04
N THR A 98 -11.29 -18.55 -25.25
CA THR A 98 -10.84 -19.22 -26.47
C THR A 98 -11.74 -18.95 -27.65
N ASP A 99 -13.01 -18.62 -27.40
CA ASP A 99 -14.05 -18.50 -28.42
C ASP A 99 -13.89 -17.16 -29.14
N SER A 100 -13.65 -16.06 -28.42
CA SER A 100 -13.38 -14.74 -29.02
C SER A 100 -12.19 -14.74 -29.98
N LYS A 101 -11.13 -15.51 -29.68
CA LYS A 101 -9.99 -15.66 -30.60
C LYS A 101 -10.36 -16.33 -31.93
N ALA A 102 -11.28 -17.30 -31.89
CA ALA A 102 -11.82 -17.89 -33.10
C ALA A 102 -12.72 -16.89 -33.83
N LEU A 103 -13.51 -16.08 -33.12
CA LEU A 103 -14.41 -15.09 -33.72
C LEU A 103 -13.65 -13.98 -34.50
N PHE A 104 -12.42 -13.62 -34.13
CA PHE A 104 -11.60 -12.68 -34.92
C PHE A 104 -11.25 -13.18 -36.32
N THR A 105 -11.30 -14.49 -36.57
CA THR A 105 -11.06 -15.04 -37.90
C THR A 105 -12.20 -14.78 -38.89
N MET A 106 -13.32 -14.18 -38.46
CA MET A 106 -14.46 -13.80 -39.31
C MET A 106 -14.18 -12.60 -40.23
N GLY A 107 -13.05 -11.90 -40.04
CA GLY A 107 -12.60 -10.79 -40.87
C GLY A 107 -12.52 -9.45 -40.14
N ASP A 108 -12.18 -8.41 -40.89
CA ASP A 108 -11.83 -7.08 -40.36
C ASP A 108 -12.97 -6.45 -39.52
N VAL A 109 -14.23 -6.69 -39.88
CA VAL A 109 -15.40 -6.18 -39.15
C VAL A 109 -15.46 -6.68 -37.70
N ALA A 110 -15.11 -7.95 -37.45
CA ALA A 110 -15.08 -8.50 -36.09
C ALA A 110 -13.94 -7.91 -35.25
N THR A 111 -12.82 -7.58 -35.92
CA THR A 111 -11.67 -6.93 -35.29
C THR A 111 -11.99 -5.48 -34.92
N ASP A 112 -12.73 -4.76 -35.78
CA ASP A 112 -13.16 -3.39 -35.51
C ASP A 112 -14.11 -3.30 -34.32
N VAL A 113 -15.08 -4.23 -34.20
CA VAL A 113 -15.99 -4.32 -33.04
C VAL A 113 -15.22 -4.54 -31.74
N TYR A 114 -14.18 -5.37 -31.78
CA TYR A 114 -13.31 -5.60 -30.62
C TYR A 114 -12.45 -4.39 -30.26
N ASN A 115 -11.82 -3.75 -31.24
CA ASN A 115 -11.00 -2.56 -31.00
C ASN A 115 -11.84 -1.43 -30.41
N LYS A 116 -13.07 -1.24 -30.91
CA LYS A 116 -14.03 -0.27 -30.36
C LYS A 116 -14.36 -0.57 -28.90
N PHE A 117 -14.69 -1.82 -28.57
CA PHE A 117 -14.96 -2.21 -27.18
C PHE A 117 -13.73 -2.03 -26.28
N HIS A 118 -12.54 -2.40 -26.76
CA HIS A 118 -11.27 -2.22 -26.07
C HIS A 118 -11.04 -0.75 -25.72
N ASP A 119 -11.15 0.15 -26.71
CA ASP A 119 -10.92 1.58 -26.52
C ASP A 119 -11.93 2.20 -25.53
N GLU A 120 -13.21 1.83 -25.66
CA GLU A 120 -14.28 2.31 -24.77
C GLU A 120 -14.09 1.79 -23.33
N ALA A 121 -13.79 0.50 -23.16
CA ALA A 121 -13.53 -0.09 -21.85
C ALA A 121 -12.25 0.49 -21.21
N MET A 122 -11.19 0.71 -21.99
CA MET A 122 -9.97 1.35 -21.52
C MET A 122 -10.21 2.79 -21.05
N ASN A 123 -11.07 3.53 -21.72
CA ASN A 123 -11.43 4.87 -21.27
C ASN A 123 -12.09 4.82 -19.88
N VAL A 124 -13.02 3.88 -19.66
CA VAL A 124 -13.68 3.68 -18.36
C VAL A 124 -12.68 3.25 -17.27
N ILE A 125 -11.77 2.32 -17.59
CA ILE A 125 -10.75 1.83 -16.65
C ILE A 125 -9.77 2.96 -16.26
N ARG A 126 -9.33 3.78 -17.21
CA ARG A 126 -8.49 4.97 -16.93
C ARG A 126 -9.20 5.99 -16.04
N GLN A 127 -10.51 6.16 -16.21
CA GLN A 127 -11.30 7.04 -15.33
C GLN A 127 -11.37 6.48 -13.91
N LEU A 128 -11.61 5.18 -13.75
CA LEU A 128 -11.57 4.50 -12.45
C LEU A 128 -10.20 4.66 -11.78
N PHE A 129 -9.12 4.44 -12.53
CA PHE A 129 -7.75 4.62 -12.06
C PHE A 129 -7.50 6.03 -11.52
N LYS A 130 -7.88 7.05 -12.31
CA LYS A 130 -7.77 8.47 -11.90
C LYS A 130 -8.56 8.77 -10.64
N VAL A 131 -9.82 8.33 -10.56
CA VAL A 131 -10.66 8.53 -9.37
C VAL A 131 -10.06 7.85 -8.14
N GLY A 132 -9.49 6.65 -8.28
CA GLY A 132 -8.83 5.97 -7.17
C GLY A 132 -7.61 6.73 -6.62
N LEU A 133 -6.79 7.31 -7.50
CA LEU A 133 -5.67 8.17 -7.09
C LEU A 133 -6.15 9.44 -6.37
N GLU A 134 -7.17 10.13 -6.91
CA GLU A 134 -7.74 11.33 -6.27
C GLU A 134 -8.35 10.99 -4.89
N GLN A 135 -9.06 9.87 -4.78
CA GLN A 135 -9.62 9.43 -3.51
C GLN A 135 -8.55 9.03 -2.50
N HIS A 136 -7.40 8.50 -2.95
CA HIS A 136 -6.27 8.26 -2.07
C HIS A 136 -5.71 9.57 -1.51
N GLU A 137 -5.51 10.60 -2.34
CA GLU A 137 -5.05 11.92 -1.89
C GLU A 137 -5.98 12.53 -0.84
N ILE A 138 -7.30 12.42 -1.04
CA ILE A 138 -8.29 12.89 -0.07
C ILE A 138 -8.19 12.12 1.26
N ARG A 139 -8.01 10.79 1.22
CA ARG A 139 -7.81 9.98 2.45
C ARG A 139 -6.52 10.35 3.18
N GLN A 140 -5.43 10.59 2.45
CA GLN A 140 -4.16 11.01 3.05
C GLN A 140 -4.30 12.39 3.72
N GLU A 141 -5.03 13.30 3.09
CA GLU A 141 -5.30 14.61 3.67
C GLU A 141 -6.15 14.51 4.95
N GLU A 142 -7.18 13.65 4.98
CA GLU A 142 -7.97 13.37 6.19
C GLU A 142 -7.09 12.81 7.33
N ILE A 143 -6.21 11.85 7.02
CA ILE A 143 -5.24 11.29 7.99
C ILE A 143 -4.30 12.38 8.52
N ARG A 144 -3.79 13.23 7.62
CA ARG A 144 -2.90 14.34 7.99
C ARG A 144 -3.59 15.32 8.93
N GLN A 145 -4.82 15.71 8.62
CA GLN A 145 -5.62 16.61 9.46
C GLN A 145 -5.92 16.00 10.83
N TYR A 146 -6.25 14.71 10.89
CA TYR A 146 -6.44 13.98 12.15
C TYR A 146 -5.21 14.09 13.07
N TYR A 147 -4.03 13.75 12.56
CA TYR A 147 -2.80 13.84 13.35
C TYR A 147 -2.49 15.27 13.80
N GLN A 148 -2.71 16.26 12.93
CA GLN A 148 -2.53 17.66 13.30
C GLN A 148 -3.45 18.10 14.45
N CYS A 149 -4.73 17.70 14.41
CA CYS A 149 -5.67 18.01 15.48
C CYS A 149 -5.29 17.30 16.80
N VAL A 150 -4.90 16.03 16.73
CA VAL A 150 -4.46 15.25 17.90
C VAL A 150 -3.22 15.86 18.54
N ASP A 151 -2.22 16.21 17.74
CA ASP A 151 -0.96 16.77 18.24
C ASP A 151 -1.17 18.18 18.79
N ALA A 152 -2.00 19.00 18.13
CA ALA A 152 -2.35 20.32 18.63
C ALA A 152 -3.08 20.25 19.98
N ALA A 153 -4.05 19.34 20.14
CA ALA A 153 -4.77 19.17 21.39
C ALA A 153 -3.83 18.72 22.52
N LYS A 154 -2.93 17.77 22.24
CA LYS A 154 -1.91 17.31 23.21
C LYS A 154 -0.94 18.41 23.60
N GLU A 155 -0.48 19.20 22.64
CA GLU A 155 0.45 20.31 22.90
C GLU A 155 -0.23 21.37 23.78
N MET A 156 -1.45 21.78 23.43
CA MET A 156 -2.22 22.74 24.23
C MET A 156 -2.46 22.23 25.67
N ASN A 157 -2.83 20.95 25.82
CA ASN A 157 -2.99 20.34 27.14
C ASN A 157 -1.67 20.31 27.93
N THR A 158 -0.57 19.97 27.26
CA THR A 158 0.77 19.90 27.86
C THR A 158 1.20 21.26 28.40
N VAL A 159 1.06 22.32 27.59
CA VAL A 159 1.38 23.69 28.00
C VAL A 159 0.53 24.12 29.20
N SER A 160 -0.78 23.86 29.18
CA SER A 160 -1.66 24.18 30.30
C SER A 160 -1.27 23.43 31.58
N CYS A 161 -1.02 22.12 31.49
CA CYS A 161 -0.60 21.30 32.63
C CYS A 161 0.74 21.76 33.22
N GLN A 162 1.69 22.14 32.36
CA GLN A 162 2.97 22.72 32.78
C GLN A 162 2.74 24.01 33.58
N GLN A 163 1.92 24.93 33.07
CA GLN A 163 1.61 26.19 33.77
C GLN A 163 0.97 25.95 35.15
N TYR A 164 0.01 25.03 35.25
CA TYR A 164 -0.59 24.69 36.55
C TYR A 164 0.44 24.10 37.52
N THR A 165 1.33 23.25 37.02
CA THR A 165 2.38 22.63 37.81
C THR A 165 3.40 23.67 38.30
N GLU A 166 3.84 24.58 37.42
CA GLU A 166 4.76 25.67 37.76
C GLU A 166 4.15 26.60 38.81
N ASN A 167 2.91 27.04 38.61
CA ASN A 167 2.18 27.88 39.57
C ASN A 167 2.07 27.21 40.95
N PHE A 168 1.80 25.90 40.99
CA PHE A 168 1.76 25.14 42.24
C PHE A 168 3.15 25.08 42.91
N LEU A 169 4.21 24.84 42.14
CA LEU A 169 5.58 24.78 42.67
C LEU A 169 6.03 26.13 43.24
N GLU A 170 5.68 27.24 42.61
CA GLU A 170 5.94 28.59 43.11
C GLU A 170 5.24 28.84 44.45
N ARG A 171 3.92 28.60 44.51
CA ARG A 171 3.13 28.77 45.75
C ARG A 171 3.63 27.86 46.87
N LYS A 172 3.98 26.62 46.54
CA LYS A 172 4.62 25.69 47.48
C LYS A 172 5.93 26.27 48.01
N ALA A 173 6.80 26.79 47.15
CA ALA A 173 8.07 27.38 47.58
C ALA A 173 7.86 28.57 48.53
N GLU A 174 6.88 29.44 48.25
CA GLU A 174 6.52 30.55 49.12
C GLU A 174 6.04 30.11 50.50
N ILE A 175 5.13 29.12 50.56
CA ILE A 175 4.62 28.57 51.82
C ILE A 175 5.78 27.97 52.63
N PHE A 176 6.65 27.18 51.99
CA PHE A 176 7.79 26.57 52.66
C PHE A 176 8.81 27.60 53.15
N LEU A 177 8.99 28.70 52.43
CA LEU A 177 9.83 29.82 52.89
C LEU A 177 9.23 30.48 54.13
N LYS A 178 7.91 30.72 54.16
CA LYS A 178 7.21 31.26 55.34
C LYS A 178 7.33 30.34 56.55
N ILE A 179 7.16 29.03 56.37
CA ILE A 179 7.34 28.03 57.43
C ILE A 179 8.78 28.05 57.96
N ARG A 180 9.78 28.08 57.06
CA ARG A 180 11.20 28.13 57.44
C ARG A 180 11.54 29.38 58.24
N ASN A 181 10.99 30.54 57.85
CA ASN A 181 11.20 31.79 58.58
C ASN A 181 10.61 31.72 59.99
N ILE A 182 9.40 31.15 60.15
CA ILE A 182 8.80 30.91 61.47
C ILE A 182 9.68 29.98 62.31
N LEU A 183 10.15 28.87 61.74
CA LEU A 183 11.01 27.93 62.44
C LEU A 183 12.32 28.60 62.93
N LYS A 184 12.92 29.45 62.09
CA LYS A 184 14.11 30.22 62.47
C LYS A 184 13.81 31.21 63.61
N SER A 185 12.71 31.95 63.53
CA SER A 185 12.28 32.85 64.62
C SER A 185 12.06 32.12 65.94
N ILE A 186 11.55 30.87 65.91
CA ILE A 186 11.40 30.04 67.11
C ILE A 186 12.78 29.63 67.64
N GLN A 187 13.69 29.22 66.76
CA GLN A 187 15.04 28.79 67.16
C GLN A 187 15.86 29.93 67.78
N ASP A 188 15.69 31.16 67.30
CA ASP A 188 16.30 32.37 67.86
C ASP A 188 15.71 32.77 69.24
N LEU A 189 14.57 32.18 69.65
CA LEU A 189 13.85 32.45 70.89
C LEU A 189 14.00 31.34 71.95
N LEU A 190 14.76 30.27 71.68
CA LEU A 190 14.94 29.10 72.56
C LEU A 190 15.60 29.40 73.93
N ASP A 191 16.02 30.64 74.18
CA ASP A 191 16.55 31.10 75.46
C ASP A 191 15.47 31.66 76.42
N MET A 192 14.18 31.66 76.05
CA MET A 192 13.09 32.18 76.90
C MET A 192 12.03 31.10 77.23
N GLU A 193 11.65 31.03 78.51
CA GLU A 193 10.67 30.08 79.07
C GLU A 193 9.34 30.03 78.29
N GLU A 194 8.69 28.86 78.33
CA GLU A 194 7.39 28.52 77.71
C GLU A 194 6.40 29.69 77.79
N SER A 195 6.26 30.40 76.66
CA SER A 195 5.53 31.66 76.56
C SER A 195 4.38 31.55 75.56
N ALA A 196 3.36 32.41 75.73
CA ALA A 196 2.21 32.56 74.83
C ALA A 196 2.59 32.71 73.33
N ALA A 197 3.84 33.13 73.05
CA ALA A 197 4.42 33.16 71.71
C ALA A 197 4.44 31.79 71.01
N GLN A 198 4.65 30.69 71.74
CA GLN A 198 4.76 29.35 71.17
C GLN A 198 3.42 28.85 70.60
N VAL A 199 2.32 29.13 71.31
CA VAL A 199 0.95 28.83 70.86
C VAL A 199 0.60 29.61 69.58
N GLU A 200 1.03 30.87 69.51
CA GLU A 200 0.83 31.71 68.32
C GLU A 200 1.59 31.17 67.09
N TYR A 201 2.83 30.71 67.26
CA TYR A 201 3.60 30.12 66.16
C TYR A 201 2.99 28.82 65.65
N VAL A 202 2.51 27.95 66.55
CA VAL A 202 1.80 26.72 66.17
C VAL A 202 0.55 27.05 65.34
N ALA A 203 -0.24 28.05 65.75
CA ALA A 203 -1.40 28.49 64.99
C ALA A 203 -1.02 29.02 63.59
N ARG A 204 0.07 29.79 63.47
CA ARG A 204 0.56 30.29 62.17
C ARG A 204 1.02 29.16 61.24
N VAL A 205 1.71 28.15 61.77
CA VAL A 205 2.12 26.96 60.99
C VAL A 205 0.90 26.16 60.55
N GLN A 206 -0.11 26.01 61.41
CA GLN A 206 -1.35 25.32 61.04
C GLN A 206 -2.05 26.02 59.86
N ILE A 207 -2.16 27.35 59.89
CA ILE A 207 -2.74 28.14 58.77
C ILE A 207 -1.97 27.90 57.47
N LEU A 208 -0.63 27.88 57.51
CA LEU A 208 0.21 27.60 56.34
C LEU A 208 0.04 26.16 55.83
N SER A 209 -0.14 25.20 56.74
CA SER A 209 -0.44 23.80 56.40
C SER A 209 -1.79 23.68 55.70
N ASP A 210 -2.81 24.39 56.19
CA ASP A 210 -4.15 24.39 55.58
C ASP A 210 -4.12 25.06 54.20
N GLN A 211 -3.34 26.15 54.05
CA GLN A 211 -3.09 26.78 52.75
C GLN A 211 -2.40 25.83 51.78
N PHE A 212 -1.37 25.11 52.22
CA PHE A 212 -0.68 24.14 51.39
C PHE A 212 -1.61 23.01 50.93
N ASN A 213 -2.42 22.47 51.84
CA ASN A 213 -3.42 21.46 51.51
C ASN A 213 -4.43 21.98 50.47
N LYS A 214 -4.86 23.24 50.59
CA LYS A 214 -5.74 23.87 49.61
C LYS A 214 -5.08 23.98 48.23
N GLU A 215 -3.82 24.41 48.16
CA GLU A 215 -3.08 24.49 46.89
C GLU A 215 -2.91 23.11 46.25
N CYS A 216 -2.65 22.05 47.04
CA CYS A 216 -2.60 20.67 46.54
C CYS A 216 -3.94 20.24 45.94
N GLN A 217 -5.05 20.52 46.62
CA GLN A 217 -6.39 20.20 46.12
C GLN A 217 -6.70 20.96 44.84
N THR A 218 -6.43 22.27 44.80
CA THR A 218 -6.63 23.08 43.60
C THR A 218 -5.81 22.55 42.43
N ALA A 219 -4.52 22.28 42.60
CA ALA A 219 -3.69 21.72 41.53
C ALA A 219 -4.23 20.37 41.02
N TRP A 220 -4.71 19.52 41.92
CA TRP A 220 -5.33 18.24 41.55
C TRP A 220 -6.60 18.43 40.71
N TYR A 221 -7.52 19.31 41.12
CA TYR A 221 -8.74 19.60 40.37
C TYR A 221 -8.46 20.17 38.98
N GLU A 222 -7.53 21.13 38.87
CA GLU A 222 -7.18 21.75 37.59
C GLU A 222 -6.56 20.73 36.64
N LEU A 223 -5.59 19.92 37.11
CA LEU A 223 -4.96 18.89 36.27
C LEU A 223 -5.96 17.81 35.83
N MET A 224 -6.88 17.40 36.71
CA MET A 224 -7.94 16.47 36.33
C MET A 224 -8.92 17.06 35.31
N ALA A 225 -9.27 18.34 35.45
CA ALA A 225 -10.13 19.02 34.49
C ALA A 225 -9.49 19.11 33.11
N GLN A 226 -8.17 19.37 33.04
CA GLN A 226 -7.42 19.34 31.80
C GLN A 226 -7.43 17.93 31.16
N GLU A 227 -7.17 16.88 31.94
CA GLU A 227 -7.20 15.50 31.44
C GLU A 227 -8.56 15.10 30.89
N LEU A 228 -9.65 15.44 31.60
CA LEU A 228 -11.00 15.18 31.13
C LEU A 228 -11.29 15.92 29.82
N THR A 229 -10.89 17.19 29.74
CA THR A 229 -11.06 18.01 28.53
C THR A 229 -10.31 17.41 27.34
N LEU A 230 -9.05 17.00 27.54
CA LEU A 230 -8.25 16.35 26.49
C LEU A 230 -8.92 15.04 26.04
N TYR A 231 -9.40 14.22 26.98
CA TYR A 231 -10.09 12.99 26.65
C TYR A 231 -11.33 13.25 25.78
N GLU A 232 -12.20 14.18 26.18
CA GLU A 232 -13.41 14.54 25.43
C GLU A 232 -13.07 15.04 24.01
N GLN A 233 -12.06 15.90 23.88
CA GLN A 233 -11.58 16.38 22.57
C GLN A 233 -11.07 15.25 21.68
N LEU A 234 -10.28 14.33 22.25
CA LEU A 234 -9.75 13.20 21.48
C LEU A 234 -10.85 12.23 21.06
N GLU A 235 -11.87 12.01 21.89
CA GLU A 235 -13.04 11.20 21.55
C GLU A 235 -13.81 11.80 20.37
N GLU A 236 -14.08 13.11 20.42
CA GLU A 236 -14.75 13.84 19.34
C GLU A 236 -13.96 13.76 18.02
N VAL A 237 -12.65 14.04 18.06
CA VAL A 237 -11.78 13.99 16.88
C VAL A 237 -11.73 12.56 16.32
N ASN A 238 -11.64 11.55 17.17
CA ASN A 238 -11.63 10.15 16.76
C ASN A 238 -12.96 9.72 16.13
N GLY A 239 -14.09 10.12 16.71
CA GLY A 239 -15.42 9.88 16.17
C GLY A 239 -15.62 10.54 14.79
N SER A 240 -15.19 11.80 14.66
CA SER A 240 -15.25 12.54 13.40
C SER A 240 -14.40 11.86 12.31
N PHE A 241 -13.14 11.53 12.62
CA PHE A 241 -12.24 10.84 11.70
C PHE A 241 -12.79 9.49 11.23
N GLN A 242 -13.30 8.67 12.16
CA GLN A 242 -13.91 7.37 11.82
C GLN A 242 -15.10 7.54 10.87
N GLN A 243 -15.98 8.51 11.14
CA GLN A 243 -17.15 8.79 10.30
C GLN A 243 -16.72 9.28 8.91
N ASN A 244 -15.76 10.20 8.84
CA ASN A 244 -15.25 10.75 7.59
C ASN A 244 -14.58 9.68 6.74
N MET A 245 -13.68 8.88 7.32
CA MET A 245 -13.00 7.81 6.61
C MET A 245 -13.98 6.74 6.09
N THR A 246 -14.98 6.38 6.91
CA THR A 246 -16.05 5.46 6.50
C THR A 246 -16.84 6.02 5.30
N ASN A 247 -17.15 7.31 5.32
CA ASN A 247 -17.84 7.99 4.23
C ASN A 247 -17.00 8.02 2.95
N LEU A 248 -15.72 8.37 3.04
CA LEU A 248 -14.79 8.41 1.90
C LEU A 248 -14.64 7.05 1.24
N VAL A 249 -14.38 6.00 2.04
CA VAL A 249 -14.26 4.62 1.52
C VAL A 249 -15.57 4.15 0.88
N SER A 250 -16.71 4.43 1.52
CA SER A 250 -18.02 4.07 0.99
C SER A 250 -18.33 4.80 -0.33
N ALA A 251 -17.95 6.07 -0.45
CA ALA A 251 -18.12 6.84 -1.67
C ALA A 251 -17.27 6.29 -2.81
N PHE A 252 -16.01 5.94 -2.52
CA PHE A 252 -15.12 5.31 -3.50
C PHE A 252 -15.66 3.95 -3.98
N ILE A 253 -16.12 3.08 -3.08
CA ILE A 253 -16.70 1.78 -3.44
C ILE A 253 -17.90 1.97 -4.38
N LYS A 254 -18.79 2.93 -4.08
CA LYS A 254 -19.95 3.24 -4.95
C LYS A 254 -19.51 3.74 -6.33
N ALA A 255 -18.50 4.61 -6.39
CA ALA A 255 -17.94 5.08 -7.65
C ALA A 255 -17.35 3.92 -8.47
N ALA A 256 -16.54 3.06 -7.84
CA ALA A 256 -15.95 1.89 -8.46
C ALA A 256 -17.00 0.93 -9.01
N GLN A 257 -18.04 0.63 -8.23
CA GLN A 257 -19.18 -0.18 -8.68
C GLN A 257 -19.87 0.41 -9.92
N SER A 258 -20.02 1.73 -9.97
CA SER A 258 -20.59 2.41 -11.15
C SER A 258 -19.73 2.22 -12.40
N PHE A 259 -18.40 2.31 -12.29
CA PHE A 259 -17.49 2.04 -13.41
C PHE A 259 -17.56 0.57 -13.87
N PHE A 260 -17.63 -0.39 -12.95
CA PHE A 260 -17.79 -1.80 -13.31
C PHE A 260 -19.15 -2.10 -13.98
N VAL A 261 -20.21 -1.37 -13.61
CA VAL A 261 -21.50 -1.45 -14.32
C VAL A 261 -21.35 -0.92 -15.74
N GLN A 262 -20.62 0.17 -15.96
CA GLN A 262 -20.35 0.70 -17.30
C GLN A 262 -19.59 -0.32 -18.17
N ILE A 263 -18.51 -0.93 -17.64
CA ILE A 263 -17.75 -1.96 -18.36
C ILE A 263 -18.65 -3.15 -18.72
N ARG A 264 -19.50 -3.62 -17.80
CA ARG A 264 -20.46 -4.70 -18.08
C ARG A 264 -21.47 -4.34 -19.18
N ASN A 265 -21.93 -3.09 -19.21
CA ASN A 265 -22.85 -2.65 -20.27
C ASN A 265 -22.13 -2.60 -21.63
N LEU A 266 -20.88 -2.13 -21.65
CA LEU A 266 -20.04 -2.16 -22.85
C LEU A 266 -19.79 -3.60 -23.34
N GLU A 267 -19.55 -4.55 -22.42
CA GLU A 267 -19.39 -5.97 -22.73
C GLU A 267 -20.67 -6.58 -23.33
N ALA A 268 -21.84 -6.19 -22.80
CA ALA A 268 -23.12 -6.63 -23.32
C ALA A 268 -23.35 -6.10 -24.75
N SER A 269 -23.08 -4.82 -25.00
CA SER A 269 -23.14 -4.23 -26.35
C SER A 269 -22.14 -4.86 -27.31
N TYR A 270 -20.91 -5.10 -26.86
CA TYR A 270 -19.90 -5.83 -27.62
C TYR A 270 -20.38 -7.23 -28.02
N SER A 271 -20.98 -7.96 -27.07
CA SER A 271 -21.50 -9.31 -27.32
C SER A 271 -22.65 -9.31 -28.33
N GLU A 272 -23.52 -8.29 -28.30
CA GLU A 272 -24.60 -8.10 -29.25
C GLU A 272 -24.07 -7.77 -30.65
N GLU A 273 -23.21 -6.76 -30.79
CA GLU A 273 -22.57 -6.37 -32.05
C GLU A 273 -21.79 -7.55 -32.67
N LEU A 274 -21.04 -8.28 -31.86
CA LEU A 274 -20.28 -9.45 -32.33
C LEU A 274 -21.20 -10.59 -32.79
N SER A 275 -22.34 -10.81 -32.12
CA SER A 275 -23.33 -11.80 -32.54
C SER A 275 -23.95 -11.45 -33.89
N GLU A 276 -24.20 -10.16 -34.16
CA GLU A 276 -24.70 -9.70 -35.47
C GLU A 276 -23.67 -9.98 -36.58
N VAL A 277 -22.40 -9.67 -36.34
CA VAL A 277 -21.30 -9.98 -37.27
C VAL A 277 -21.22 -11.48 -37.53
N ALA A 278 -21.32 -12.29 -36.48
CA ALA A 278 -21.32 -13.74 -36.57
C ALA A 278 -22.51 -14.29 -37.39
N HIS A 279 -23.71 -13.73 -37.21
CA HIS A 279 -24.89 -14.09 -38.00
C HIS A 279 -24.77 -13.66 -39.48
N ALA A 280 -24.24 -12.47 -39.76
CA ALA A 280 -23.98 -12.01 -41.11
C ALA A 280 -22.96 -12.93 -41.81
N TYR A 281 -21.90 -13.31 -41.11
CA TYR A 281 -20.89 -14.26 -41.59
C TYR A 281 -21.51 -15.62 -41.93
N LEU A 282 -22.34 -16.18 -41.04
CA LEU A 282 -23.06 -17.45 -41.29
C LEU A 282 -23.97 -17.37 -42.51
N THR A 283 -24.70 -16.27 -42.67
CA THR A 283 -25.60 -16.07 -43.81
C THR A 283 -24.82 -16.05 -45.12
N ASN A 284 -23.68 -15.35 -45.14
CA ASN A 284 -22.77 -15.29 -46.29
C ASN A 284 -22.12 -16.64 -46.58
N LEU A 285 -21.74 -17.39 -45.54
CA LEU A 285 -21.19 -18.74 -45.68
C LEU A 285 -22.22 -19.72 -46.26
N ASN A 286 -23.49 -19.64 -45.82
CA ASN A 286 -24.58 -20.43 -46.39
C ASN A 286 -24.91 -20.03 -47.85
N ALA A 287 -24.74 -18.77 -48.20
CA ALA A 287 -24.87 -18.28 -49.57
C ALA A 287 -23.65 -18.63 -50.46
N GLY A 288 -22.59 -19.20 -49.89
CA GLY A 288 -21.36 -19.57 -50.59
C GLY A 288 -20.47 -18.39 -50.97
N THR A 289 -20.69 -17.20 -50.40
CA THR A 289 -19.93 -15.99 -50.70
C THR A 289 -18.65 -15.86 -49.88
N VAL A 290 -18.49 -16.64 -48.81
CA VAL A 290 -17.32 -16.64 -47.93
C VAL A 290 -16.88 -18.09 -47.65
N LEU A 291 -15.56 -18.32 -47.58
CA LEU A 291 -14.98 -19.64 -47.33
C LEU A 291 -15.13 -20.04 -45.85
N ALA A 292 -15.38 -21.33 -45.61
CA ALA A 292 -15.50 -21.86 -44.26
C ALA A 292 -14.15 -21.91 -43.55
N VAL A 293 -14.02 -21.16 -42.45
CA VAL A 293 -12.85 -21.20 -41.58
C VAL A 293 -13.00 -22.38 -40.60
N PRO A 294 -12.04 -23.32 -40.53
CA PRO A 294 -12.15 -24.53 -39.71
C PRO A 294 -12.31 -24.25 -38.22
N GLU A 295 -11.64 -23.22 -37.68
CA GLU A 295 -11.71 -22.84 -36.27
C GLU A 295 -13.12 -22.43 -35.83
N LEU A 296 -13.92 -21.87 -36.74
CA LEU A 296 -15.27 -21.37 -36.47
C LEU A 296 -16.34 -22.47 -36.42
N LYS A 297 -16.06 -23.67 -36.93
CA LYS A 297 -17.06 -24.75 -37.00
C LYS A 297 -17.58 -25.17 -35.62
N GLN A 298 -16.73 -25.22 -34.60
CA GLN A 298 -17.19 -25.63 -33.26
C GLN A 298 -17.99 -24.55 -32.54
N VAL A 299 -17.58 -23.28 -32.70
CA VAL A 299 -18.27 -22.12 -32.11
C VAL A 299 -19.67 -21.96 -32.72
N PHE A 300 -19.78 -22.11 -34.04
CA PHE A 300 -21.06 -22.00 -34.73
C PHE A 300 -22.01 -23.18 -34.50
N ILE A 301 -21.51 -24.41 -34.30
CA ILE A 301 -22.36 -25.54 -33.89
C ILE A 301 -22.99 -25.26 -32.52
N PHE A 302 -22.24 -24.64 -31.61
CA PHE A 302 -22.73 -24.29 -30.27
C PHE A 302 -23.78 -23.16 -30.31
N LEU A 303 -23.53 -22.12 -31.10
CA LEU A 303 -24.49 -21.03 -31.36
C LEU A 303 -25.77 -21.51 -32.04
N TYR A 304 -25.67 -22.39 -33.05
CA TYR A 304 -26.82 -22.97 -33.73
C TYR A 304 -27.66 -23.85 -32.80
N PHE A 305 -27.00 -24.60 -31.90
CA PHE A 305 -27.68 -25.40 -30.87
C PHE A 305 -28.44 -24.51 -29.87
N LEU A 306 -27.82 -23.44 -29.37
CA LEU A 306 -28.47 -22.48 -28.46
C LEU A 306 -29.65 -21.74 -29.12
N TYR A 307 -29.51 -21.35 -30.39
CA TYR A 307 -30.58 -20.69 -31.15
C TYR A 307 -31.77 -21.64 -31.40
N THR A 308 -31.49 -22.91 -31.73
CA THR A 308 -32.52 -23.94 -31.93
C THR A 308 -33.26 -24.26 -30.63
N VAL A 309 -32.56 -24.30 -29.49
CA VAL A 309 -33.16 -24.51 -28.16
C VAL A 309 -34.05 -23.31 -27.76
N LYS A 310 -33.62 -22.07 -28.01
CA LYS A 310 -34.46 -20.87 -27.77
C LYS A 310 -35.70 -20.82 -28.67
N SER A 311 -35.60 -21.20 -29.95
CA SER A 311 -36.70 -21.13 -30.92
C SER A 311 -37.74 -22.24 -30.78
N THR A 312 -37.36 -23.41 -30.28
CA THR A 312 -38.26 -24.58 -30.16
C THR A 312 -38.82 -24.78 -28.77
N GLY A 313 -38.26 -24.13 -27.74
CA GLY A 313 -38.69 -24.27 -26.35
C GLY A 313 -38.47 -25.67 -25.76
N VAL A 314 -37.80 -26.57 -26.49
CA VAL A 314 -37.50 -27.93 -26.04
C VAL A 314 -36.03 -27.99 -25.65
N VAL A 315 -35.77 -28.09 -24.34
CA VAL A 315 -34.45 -28.39 -23.79
C VAL A 315 -34.17 -29.88 -24.03
N TYR A 316 -33.50 -30.22 -25.13
CA TYR A 316 -32.94 -31.56 -25.31
C TYR A 316 -31.71 -31.73 -24.42
N PHE A 317 -31.91 -32.32 -23.25
CA PHE A 317 -30.84 -32.89 -22.43
C PHE A 317 -30.29 -34.13 -23.16
N HIS A 318 -29.35 -33.94 -24.08
CA HIS A 318 -28.44 -35.02 -24.48
C HIS A 318 -27.00 -34.61 -24.24
N LEU A 319 -26.41 -35.31 -23.27
CA LEU A 319 -24.99 -35.32 -22.93
C LEU A 319 -24.12 -35.30 -24.20
N TRP A 320 -23.10 -34.45 -24.20
CA TRP A 320 -21.80 -34.91 -24.67
C TRP A 320 -20.68 -34.33 -23.83
N ALA A 321 -20.18 -35.20 -22.95
CA ALA A 321 -18.90 -35.05 -22.28
C ALA A 321 -17.79 -34.93 -23.34
N LYS A 322 -17.08 -33.80 -23.34
CA LYS A 322 -15.76 -33.70 -23.96
C LYS A 322 -14.70 -33.86 -22.87
N SER A 323 -14.24 -35.10 -22.76
CA SER A 323 -12.83 -35.48 -22.57
C SER A 323 -11.98 -34.57 -21.66
N THR A 324 -12.07 -34.78 -20.35
CA THR A 324 -10.90 -34.66 -19.48
C THR A 324 -10.09 -35.93 -19.62
N HIS A 325 -8.91 -35.84 -20.25
CA HIS A 325 -7.84 -36.81 -20.03
C HIS A 325 -7.42 -36.70 -18.56
N ILE A 326 -7.95 -37.59 -17.72
CA ILE A 326 -7.38 -37.91 -16.41
C ILE A 326 -6.55 -39.17 -16.63
N SER A 327 -5.25 -39.04 -16.44
CA SER A 327 -4.32 -40.15 -16.33
C SER A 327 -4.65 -40.98 -15.09
N ASP A 328 -4.91 -42.26 -15.29
CA ASP A 328 -5.01 -43.27 -14.24
C ASP A 328 -3.69 -43.36 -13.44
N THR A 329 -3.78 -43.18 -12.12
CA THR A 329 -3.11 -44.09 -11.17
C THR A 329 -4.01 -44.30 -9.95
N PRO A 330 -4.16 -45.54 -9.44
CA PRO A 330 -5.13 -45.87 -8.40
C PRO A 330 -4.49 -45.82 -7.01
N CYS A 331 -5.18 -45.24 -6.03
CA CYS A 331 -5.00 -45.59 -4.62
C CYS A 331 -6.31 -45.39 -3.85
N HIS A 332 -6.74 -46.48 -3.21
CA HIS A 332 -7.83 -46.59 -2.25
C HIS A 332 -7.81 -45.50 -1.18
N VAL A 333 -8.98 -45.00 -0.74
CA VAL A 333 -9.50 -45.11 0.64
C VAL A 333 -10.99 -44.68 0.64
N ALA A 334 -11.74 -45.34 1.53
CA ALA A 334 -13.19 -45.48 1.61
C ALA A 334 -14.05 -44.22 1.82
N LEU A 335 -15.30 -44.34 1.36
CA LEU A 335 -16.44 -43.49 1.69
C LEU A 335 -16.82 -43.55 3.18
N SER A 336 -17.23 -42.41 3.74
CA SER A 336 -18.30 -42.33 4.73
C SER A 336 -19.09 -41.04 4.53
N PRO A 337 -20.44 -41.08 4.44
CA PRO A 337 -21.29 -39.93 4.24
C PRO A 337 -21.77 -39.38 5.59
N HIS A 338 -21.73 -38.06 5.82
CA HIS A 338 -22.73 -37.35 6.64
C HIS A 338 -22.48 -35.83 6.63
N THR A 339 -23.59 -35.10 6.76
CA THR A 339 -23.77 -33.67 7.04
C THR A 339 -23.69 -32.66 5.89
N SER A 340 -24.91 -32.22 5.57
CA SER A 340 -25.37 -31.02 4.89
C SER A 340 -24.79 -29.70 5.43
N THR A 341 -24.88 -28.67 4.59
CA THR A 341 -24.66 -27.22 4.80
C THR A 341 -23.21 -26.73 4.71
N GLY A 342 -22.90 -26.12 3.56
CA GLY A 342 -21.67 -25.37 3.31
C GLY A 342 -21.99 -23.90 3.02
N PHE A 343 -21.95 -23.08 4.07
CA PHE A 343 -21.75 -21.64 3.98
C PHE A 343 -20.24 -21.41 3.77
N LEU A 344 -19.86 -20.71 2.70
CA LEU A 344 -18.46 -20.31 2.48
C LEU A 344 -18.21 -18.97 3.19
N TYR A 345 -17.62 -19.06 4.38
CA TYR A 345 -17.00 -17.96 5.10
C TYR A 345 -15.65 -17.64 4.43
N LEU A 346 -15.49 -16.43 3.90
CA LEU A 346 -14.19 -15.87 3.53
C LEU A 346 -13.49 -15.40 4.81
N ARG A 347 -12.45 -16.13 5.18
CA ARG A 347 -11.57 -15.87 6.31
C ARG A 347 -10.58 -14.78 5.89
N MET A 348 -10.72 -13.56 6.40
CA MET A 348 -9.66 -12.56 6.39
C MET A 348 -8.47 -13.11 7.17
N ARG A 349 -7.28 -12.97 6.60
CA ARG A 349 -6.01 -13.32 7.21
C ARG A 349 -5.23 -12.02 7.39
N ASP A 350 -5.09 -11.64 8.66
CA ASP A 350 -4.00 -10.89 9.27
C ASP A 350 -3.20 -9.92 8.38
N ILE A 351 -3.57 -8.63 8.45
CA ILE A 351 -2.67 -7.48 8.68
C ILE A 351 -3.38 -6.54 9.65
#